data_AF-A0A7X8QH20-F1
#
_entry.id   AF-A0A7X8QH20-F1
#
_cell.length_a   1.000
_cell.length_b   1.000
_cell.length_c   1.000
_cell.angle_alpha   90.00
_cell.angle_beta   90.00
_cell.angle_gamma   90.00
#
_symmetry.space_group_name_H-M   'P 1'
#
loop_
_entity.id
_entity.type
_entity.pdbx_description
1 polymer ?
#
loop_
_entity_poly.entity_id
_entity_poly.type
_entity_poly.pdbx_seq_one_letter_code
_entity_poly.pdbx_strand_id
1 'polypeptide(L)'
;MFNKICDTANSPYLYSPAQLAYAGDAVFELLVRSYVLDNYDISVNQLHRLTVKFVKAKAQAYIVSQLTDLLTEEEKKIVKRGRNAKVTSSPKNVEFMDYRYATGFEALLGYLFLNKNIERLMYIFQKAIEIIAEKDGKIENNRGKESGNRSTEKRC
;
A
#
# COMPACT_ATOMS: atom_id res chain seq x y z
N MET A 1 -20.05 -5.13 -2.23
CA MET A 1 -19.52 -6.21 -1.36
C MET A 1 -18.77 -5.68 -0.12
N PHE A 2 -18.19 -4.46 -0.15
CA PHE A 2 -17.46 -3.87 1.00
C PHE A 2 -18.32 -3.27 2.12
N ASN A 3 -19.59 -2.93 1.86
CA ASN A 3 -20.39 -2.14 2.80
C ASN A 3 -20.83 -2.88 4.07
N LYS A 4 -20.75 -4.22 4.12
CA LYS A 4 -21.34 -5.03 5.21
C LYS A 4 -20.34 -5.52 6.27
N ILE A 5 -19.05 -5.18 6.14
CA ILE A 5 -17.98 -5.66 7.04
C ILE A 5 -17.83 -4.77 8.30
N CYS A 6 -18.42 -3.56 8.30
CA CYS A 6 -18.12 -2.55 9.34
C CYS A 6 -19.37 -1.87 9.94
N ASP A 7 -20.52 -2.57 10.00
CA ASP A 7 -21.77 -1.98 10.52
C ASP A 7 -21.86 -1.90 12.05
N THR A 8 -20.87 -2.40 12.79
CA THR A 8 -20.67 -2.02 14.19
C THR A 8 -19.90 -0.71 14.24
N ALA A 9 -20.65 0.39 14.40
CA ALA A 9 -20.15 1.75 14.57
C ALA A 9 -19.14 1.85 15.72
N ASN A 10 -17.87 1.61 15.42
CA ASN A 10 -16.75 2.03 16.25
C ASN A 10 -15.88 2.96 15.40
N SER A 11 -15.83 4.21 15.82
CA SER A 11 -14.90 5.23 15.32
C SER A 11 -13.50 4.64 15.16
N PRO A 12 -12.83 4.70 13.99
CA PRO A 12 -11.51 4.08 13.80
C PRO A 12 -10.41 4.58 14.74
N TYR A 13 -10.66 5.68 15.45
CA TYR A 13 -9.87 6.15 16.58
C TYR A 13 -9.82 5.16 17.76
N LEU A 14 -10.76 4.21 17.86
CA LEU A 14 -10.82 3.14 18.86
C LEU A 14 -9.81 2.02 18.60
N TYR A 15 -9.31 1.89 17.37
CA TYR A 15 -8.27 0.90 17.07
C TYR A 15 -6.91 1.37 17.57
N SER A 16 -6.17 0.45 18.18
CA SER A 16 -4.77 0.69 18.52
C SER A 16 -3.94 0.86 17.25
N PRO A 17 -2.79 1.56 17.31
CA PRO A 17 -1.93 1.73 16.14
C PRO A 17 -1.47 0.40 15.53
N ALA A 18 -1.28 -0.64 16.34
CA ALA A 18 -0.92 -1.98 15.88
C ALA A 18 -2.08 -2.66 15.13
N GLN A 19 -3.33 -2.49 15.57
CA GLN A 19 -4.51 -3.00 14.85
C GLN A 19 -4.70 -2.29 13.51
N LEU A 20 -4.48 -0.97 13.47
CA LEU A 20 -4.51 -0.22 12.21
C LEU A 20 -3.43 -0.71 11.25
N ALA A 21 -2.19 -0.88 11.73
CA ALA A 21 -1.10 -1.41 10.90
C ALA A 21 -1.40 -2.82 10.38
N TYR A 22 -1.92 -3.70 11.24
CA TYR A 22 -2.34 -5.05 10.83
C TYR A 22 -3.34 -5.04 9.66
N ALA A 23 -4.36 -4.17 9.71
CA ALA A 23 -5.30 -4.04 8.60
C ALA A 23 -4.66 -3.40 7.36
N GLY A 24 -3.82 -2.39 7.56
CA GLY A 24 -3.18 -1.65 6.47
C GLY A 24 -2.15 -2.44 5.69
N ASP A 25 -1.40 -3.33 6.33
CA ASP A 25 -0.48 -4.26 5.67
C ASP A 25 -1.22 -5.13 4.64
N ALA A 26 -2.34 -5.75 5.06
CA ALA A 26 -3.18 -6.54 4.16
C ALA A 26 -3.77 -5.71 3.00
N VAL A 27 -4.19 -4.47 3.29
CA VAL A 27 -4.69 -3.53 2.27
C VAL A 27 -3.60 -3.20 1.25
N PHE A 28 -2.40 -2.86 1.71
CA PHE A 28 -1.29 -2.48 0.81
C PHE A 28 -0.84 -3.67 -0.05
N GLU A 29 -0.68 -4.84 0.56
CA GLU A 29 -0.31 -6.08 -0.14
C GLU A 29 -1.30 -6.39 -1.27
N LEU A 30 -2.61 -6.29 -1.01
CA LEU A 30 -3.63 -6.55 -2.00
C LEU A 30 -3.60 -5.51 -3.14
N LEU A 31 -3.50 -4.21 -2.81
CA LEU A 31 -3.45 -3.15 -3.81
C LEU A 31 -2.21 -3.28 -4.71
N VAL A 32 -1.03 -3.56 -4.14
CA VAL A 32 0.20 -3.79 -4.92
C VAL A 32 0.05 -5.03 -5.81
N ARG A 33 -0.48 -6.14 -5.29
CA ARG A 33 -0.72 -7.36 -6.08
C ARG A 33 -1.66 -7.10 -7.26
N SER A 34 -2.75 -6.36 -7.03
CA SER A 34 -3.66 -5.95 -8.10
C SER A 34 -2.94 -5.08 -9.13
N TYR A 35 -2.17 -4.08 -8.69
CA TYR A 35 -1.40 -3.22 -9.59
C TYR A 35 -0.42 -4.01 -10.46
N VAL A 36 0.38 -4.92 -9.89
CA VAL A 36 1.33 -5.70 -10.70
C VAL A 36 0.60 -6.70 -11.61
N LEU A 37 -0.52 -7.26 -11.16
CA LEU A 37 -1.35 -8.13 -11.99
C LEU A 37 -1.95 -7.37 -13.17
N ASP A 38 -2.30 -6.10 -13.04
CA ASP A 38 -2.90 -5.32 -14.12
C ASP A 38 -1.86 -4.83 -15.13
N ASN A 39 -0.61 -4.58 -14.70
CA ASN A 39 0.43 -3.96 -15.53
C ASN A 39 1.42 -4.95 -16.17
N TYR A 40 1.50 -6.20 -15.67
CA TYR A 40 2.50 -7.17 -16.12
C TYR A 40 1.92 -8.51 -16.53
N ASP A 41 2.31 -9.01 -17.72
CA ASP A 41 2.02 -10.38 -18.16
C ASP A 41 3.26 -11.27 -18.00
N ILE A 42 3.47 -11.76 -16.77
CA ILE A 42 4.67 -12.51 -16.38
C ILE A 42 4.30 -13.63 -15.40
N SER A 43 5.23 -14.54 -15.14
CA SER A 43 4.99 -15.66 -14.21
C SER A 43 4.69 -15.19 -12.78
N VAL A 44 3.93 -16.00 -12.02
CA VAL A 44 3.60 -15.73 -10.60
C VAL A 44 4.85 -15.46 -9.75
N ASN A 45 5.94 -16.20 -9.99
CA ASN A 45 7.21 -15.98 -9.30
C ASN A 45 7.82 -14.61 -9.59
N GLN A 46 7.65 -14.08 -10.80
CA GLN A 46 8.08 -12.72 -11.14
C GLN A 46 7.14 -11.66 -10.55
N LEU A 47 5.82 -11.89 -10.56
CA LEU A 47 4.85 -11.00 -9.91
C LEU A 47 5.13 -10.86 -8.39
N HIS A 48 5.43 -11.98 -7.71
CA HIS A 48 5.82 -11.95 -6.31
C HIS A 48 7.09 -11.12 -6.10
N ARG A 49 8.12 -11.32 -6.94
CA ARG A 49 9.36 -10.52 -6.87
C ARG A 49 9.11 -9.03 -7.09
N LEU A 50 8.22 -8.64 -8.01
CA LEU A 50 7.82 -7.25 -8.18
C LEU A 50 7.09 -6.72 -6.94
N THR A 51 6.11 -7.47 -6.43
CA THR A 51 5.34 -7.11 -5.22
C THR A 51 6.26 -6.82 -4.04
N VAL A 52 7.23 -7.71 -3.77
CA VAL A 52 8.22 -7.58 -2.67
C VAL A 52 9.02 -6.27 -2.75
N LYS A 53 9.21 -5.68 -3.94
CA LYS A 53 9.90 -4.39 -4.06
C LYS A 53 9.15 -3.25 -3.38
N PHE A 54 7.82 -3.30 -3.38
CA PHE A 54 6.96 -2.28 -2.77
C PHE A 54 6.73 -2.57 -1.27
N VAL A 55 6.42 -3.81 -0.93
CA VAL A 55 5.86 -4.16 0.39
C VAL A 55 6.92 -4.41 1.48
N LYS A 56 8.20 -4.47 1.15
CA LYS A 56 9.27 -4.59 2.17
C LYS A 56 9.37 -3.33 3.05
N ALA A 57 9.69 -3.50 4.33
CA ALA A 57 9.76 -2.41 5.31
C ALA A 57 10.58 -1.20 4.85
N LYS A 58 11.76 -1.42 4.27
CA LYS A 58 12.62 -0.33 3.73
C LYS A 58 11.95 0.47 2.61
N ALA A 59 11.14 -0.17 1.76
CA ALA A 59 10.41 0.51 0.70
C ALA A 59 9.25 1.32 1.28
N GLN A 60 8.47 0.73 2.18
CA GLN A 60 7.40 1.41 2.89
C GLN A 60 7.90 2.62 3.72
N ALA A 61 9.02 2.47 4.42
CA ALA A 61 9.68 3.55 5.16
C ALA A 61 10.07 4.71 4.24
N TYR A 62 10.62 4.38 3.07
CA TYR A 62 10.93 5.39 2.06
C TYR A 62 9.66 6.08 1.54
N ILE A 63 8.62 5.33 1.18
CA ILE A 63 7.33 5.86 0.71
C ILE A 63 6.78 6.88 1.70
N VAL A 64 6.60 6.51 2.97
CA VAL A 64 5.98 7.41 3.95
C VAL A 64 6.83 8.64 4.24
N SER A 65 8.16 8.54 4.13
CA SER A 65 9.04 9.70 4.25
C SER A 65 8.77 10.74 3.16
N GLN A 66 8.54 10.29 1.91
CA GLN A 66 8.26 11.15 0.76
C GLN A 66 6.81 11.67 0.76
N LEU A 67 5.89 10.96 1.40
CA LEU A 67 4.49 11.40 1.51
C LEU A 67 4.27 12.53 2.52
N THR A 68 5.23 12.80 3.42
CA THR A 68 5.05 13.67 4.61
C THR A 68 4.32 14.99 4.30
N ASP A 69 4.68 15.69 3.24
CA ASP A 69 4.09 17.00 2.90
C ASP A 69 2.72 16.90 2.21
N LEU A 70 2.37 15.71 1.70
CA LEU A 70 1.07 15.43 1.10
C LEU A 70 0.02 15.01 2.12
N LEU A 71 0.43 14.68 3.35
CA LEU A 71 -0.45 14.25 4.43
C LEU A 71 -1.08 15.44 5.13
N THR A 72 -2.35 15.30 5.49
CA THR A 72 -3.03 16.20 6.42
C THR A 72 -2.45 16.05 7.82
N GLU A 73 -2.69 17.04 8.69
CA GLU A 73 -2.22 16.98 10.09
C GLU A 73 -2.76 15.76 10.85
N GLU A 74 -3.99 15.33 10.54
CA GLU A 74 -4.54 14.13 11.18
C GLU A 74 -3.86 12.84 10.68
N GLU A 75 -3.63 12.72 9.38
CA GLU A 75 -2.90 11.59 8.80
C GLU A 75 -1.46 11.52 9.34
N LYS A 76 -0.78 12.67 9.49
CA LYS A 76 0.55 12.74 10.13
C LYS A 76 0.52 12.23 11.57
N LYS A 77 -0.52 12.54 12.35
CA LYS A 77 -0.68 11.99 13.71
C LYS A 77 -0.86 10.47 13.71
N ILE A 78 -1.64 9.93 12.77
CA ILE A 78 -1.82 8.48 12.63
C ILE A 78 -0.49 7.80 12.31
N VAL A 79 0.27 8.31 11.33
CA VAL A 79 1.61 7.81 10.99
C VAL A 79 2.54 7.86 12.21
N LYS A 80 2.56 8.98 12.93
CA LYS A 80 3.38 9.15 14.14
C LYS A 80 3.00 8.15 15.24
N ARG A 81 1.70 7.88 15.42
CA ARG A 81 1.19 6.87 16.37
C ARG A 81 1.62 5.46 15.97
N GLY A 82 1.48 5.09 14.70
CA GLY A 82 1.93 3.80 14.16
C GLY A 82 3.43 3.60 14.36
N ARG A 83 4.24 4.61 14.03
CA ARG A 83 5.69 4.60 14.26
C ARG A 83 6.07 4.40 15.73
N ASN A 84 5.22 4.78 16.66
CA ASN A 84 5.47 4.65 18.10
C ASN A 84 4.82 3.41 18.72
N ALA A 85 4.17 2.55 17.94
CA ALA A 85 3.68 1.26 18.42
C ALA A 85 4.87 0.41 18.92
N LYS A 86 4.68 -0.28 20.05
CA LYS A 86 5.72 -1.18 20.57
C LYS A 86 5.95 -2.32 19.58
N VAL A 87 7.16 -2.43 19.06
CA VAL A 87 7.60 -3.55 18.24
C VAL A 87 8.10 -4.64 19.19
N THR A 88 7.55 -5.85 19.11
CA THR A 88 7.84 -6.96 20.05
C THR A 88 9.12 -7.73 19.72
N SER A 89 9.77 -7.46 18.59
CA SER A 89 11.03 -8.06 18.17
C SER A 89 12.11 -7.00 18.00
N SER A 90 13.36 -7.36 18.31
CA SER A 90 14.55 -6.47 18.25
C SER A 90 15.43 -6.78 17.02
N PRO A 91 15.11 -6.27 15.82
CA PRO A 91 16.02 -6.26 14.67
C PRO A 91 17.19 -5.27 14.85
N LYS A 92 18.20 -5.33 13.97
CA LYS A 92 19.36 -4.42 13.98
C LYS A 92 18.91 -2.96 13.91
N ASN A 93 19.63 -2.03 14.54
CA ASN A 93 19.21 -0.63 14.74
C ASN A 93 18.70 0.10 13.47
N VAL A 94 19.30 -0.10 12.29
CA VAL A 94 18.84 0.55 11.04
C VAL A 94 17.54 -0.08 10.53
N GLU A 95 17.46 -1.41 10.54
CA GLU A 95 16.24 -2.14 10.18
C GLU A 95 15.11 -1.79 11.15
N PHE A 96 15.42 -1.60 12.43
CA PHE A 96 14.45 -1.20 13.44
C PHE A 96 13.75 0.13 13.12
N MET A 97 14.49 1.14 12.63
CA MET A 97 13.88 2.41 12.22
C MET A 97 13.01 2.24 10.98
N ASP A 98 13.46 1.48 9.98
CA ASP A 98 12.67 1.16 8.78
C ASP A 98 11.35 0.47 9.16
N TYR A 99 11.39 -0.52 10.07
CA TYR A 99 10.19 -1.19 10.58
C TYR A 99 9.21 -0.20 11.22
N ARG A 100 9.69 0.71 12.06
CA ARG A 100 8.81 1.71 12.71
C ARG A 100 8.17 2.64 11.68
N TYR A 101 8.91 3.11 10.68
CA TYR A 101 8.32 3.94 9.63
C TYR A 101 7.32 3.16 8.77
N ALA A 102 7.64 1.91 8.41
CA ALA A 102 6.71 1.03 7.70
C ALA A 102 5.40 0.82 8.49
N THR A 103 5.48 0.51 9.79
CA THR A 103 4.29 0.40 10.65
C THR A 103 3.48 1.70 10.71
N GLY A 104 4.14 2.87 10.64
CA GLY A 104 3.46 4.15 10.50
C GLY A 104 2.66 4.27 9.19
N PHE A 105 3.24 3.82 8.09
CA PHE A 105 2.57 3.79 6.78
C PHE A 105 1.38 2.83 6.76
N GLU A 106 1.58 1.60 7.24
CA GLU A 106 0.51 0.59 7.36
C GLU A 106 -0.64 1.13 8.22
N ALA A 107 -0.34 1.77 9.36
CA ALA A 107 -1.38 2.36 10.20
C ALA A 107 -2.21 3.43 9.48
N LEU A 108 -1.60 4.24 8.60
CA LEU A 108 -2.31 5.22 7.78
C LEU A 108 -3.26 4.53 6.80
N LEU A 109 -2.81 3.50 6.10
CA LEU A 109 -3.64 2.77 5.13
C LEU A 109 -4.82 2.07 5.81
N GLY A 110 -4.56 1.44 6.96
CA GLY A 110 -5.61 0.81 7.77
C GLY A 110 -6.63 1.84 8.27
N TYR A 111 -6.18 3.01 8.73
CA TYR A 111 -7.06 4.10 9.14
C TYR A 111 -7.96 4.57 7.99
N LEU A 112 -7.40 4.83 6.80
CA LEU A 112 -8.18 5.30 5.65
C LEU A 112 -9.19 4.25 5.20
N PHE A 113 -8.77 2.98 5.14
CA PHE A 113 -9.64 1.86 4.76
C PHE A 113 -10.80 1.67 5.74
N LEU A 114 -10.53 1.63 7.04
CA LEU A 114 -11.56 1.42 8.07
C LEU A 114 -12.50 2.63 8.23
N ASN A 115 -12.04 3.83 7.90
CA ASN A 115 -12.90 5.02 7.76
C ASN A 115 -13.70 5.05 6.44
N LYS A 116 -13.58 4.02 5.58
CA LYS A 116 -14.18 3.97 4.25
C LYS A 116 -13.79 5.16 3.36
N ASN A 117 -12.66 5.81 3.63
CA ASN A 117 -12.13 6.90 2.81
C ASN A 117 -11.31 6.34 1.65
N ILE A 118 -12.00 5.62 0.77
CA ILE A 118 -11.37 4.85 -0.33
C ILE A 118 -10.72 5.78 -1.36
N GLU A 119 -11.30 6.94 -1.62
CA GLU A 119 -10.71 7.93 -2.54
C GLU A 119 -9.34 8.39 -2.05
N ARG A 120 -9.24 8.79 -0.77
CA ARG A 120 -7.96 9.20 -0.18
C ARG A 120 -6.98 8.04 -0.08
N LEU A 121 -7.45 6.84 0.25
CA LEU A 121 -6.62 5.62 0.24
C LEU A 121 -5.99 5.38 -1.13
N MET A 122 -6.78 5.44 -2.19
CA MET A 122 -6.29 5.27 -3.56
C MET A 122 -5.34 6.39 -3.99
N TYR A 123 -5.58 7.64 -3.56
CA TYR A 123 -4.64 8.74 -3.78
C TYR A 123 -3.28 8.45 -3.14
N ILE A 124 -3.25 8.03 -1.86
CA ILE A 124 -2.01 7.68 -1.16
C ILE A 124 -1.32 6.49 -1.82
N PHE A 125 -2.08 5.47 -2.23
CA PHE A 125 -1.56 4.31 -2.95
C PHE A 125 -0.91 4.70 -4.28
N GLN A 126 -1.58 5.52 -5.08
CA GLN A 126 -1.05 5.99 -6.36
C GLN A 126 0.27 6.75 -6.17
N LYS A 127 0.34 7.63 -5.17
CA LYS A 127 1.57 8.34 -4.82
C LYS A 127 2.69 7.38 -4.38
N ALA A 128 2.36 6.33 -3.63
CA ALA A 128 3.32 5.31 -3.24
C ALA A 128 3.93 4.57 -4.46
N ILE A 129 3.12 4.26 -5.47
CA ILE A 129 3.60 3.66 -6.73
C ILE A 129 4.54 4.63 -7.47
N GLU A 130 4.16 5.90 -7.61
CA GLU A 130 4.97 6.95 -8.26
C GLU A 130 6.35 7.09 -7.58
N ILE A 131 6.36 7.17 -6.25
CA ILE A 131 7.59 7.28 -5.44
C ILE A 131 8.54 6.10 -5.70
N ILE A 132 8.03 4.87 -5.76
CA ILE A 132 8.86 3.69 -6.04
C ILE A 132 9.33 3.66 -7.49
N ALA A 133 8.47 4.04 -8.44
CA ALA A 133 8.84 4.09 -9.85
C ALA A 133 9.92 5.13 -10.15
N GLU A 134 9.89 6.28 -9.48
CA GLU A 134 10.94 7.30 -9.55
C GLU A 134 12.26 6.81 -8.95
N LYS A 135 12.19 6.13 -7.80
CA LYS A 135 13.37 5.60 -7.10
C LYS A 135 14.09 4.50 -7.88
N ASP A 136 13.35 3.55 -8.44
CA ASP A 136 13.94 2.37 -9.11
C ASP A 136 14.30 2.65 -10.58
N GLY A 137 13.98 3.84 -11.11
CA GLY A 137 14.00 4.14 -12.54
C GLY A 137 12.81 3.47 -13.24
N LYS A 138 12.13 4.21 -14.13
CA LYS A 138 10.84 3.87 -14.76
C LYS A 138 10.57 2.36 -14.83
N ILE A 139 9.58 1.89 -14.06
CA ILE A 139 9.14 0.50 -14.14
C ILE A 139 8.42 0.35 -15.49
N GLU A 140 9.06 -0.29 -16.47
CA GLU A 140 8.49 -0.44 -17.81
C GLU A 140 7.24 -1.33 -17.76
N ASN A 141 6.08 -0.80 -18.16
CA ASN A 141 4.87 -1.59 -18.36
C ASN A 141 5.03 -2.46 -19.61
N ASN A 142 4.74 -3.75 -19.50
CA ASN A 142 4.85 -4.69 -20.64
C ASN A 142 3.50 -5.23 -21.12
N ARG A 143 2.39 -4.96 -20.43
CA ARG A 143 1.03 -5.16 -20.99
C ARG A 143 0.66 -3.96 -21.87
N GLY A 144 0.60 -4.19 -23.18
CA GLY A 144 0.14 -3.18 -24.15
C GLY A 144 0.86 -3.13 -25.50
N LYS A 145 1.86 -3.98 -25.78
CA LYS A 145 2.44 -4.13 -27.14
C LYS A 145 1.86 -5.33 -27.88
N GLU A 146 0.54 -5.52 -27.88
CA GLU A 146 -0.15 -6.44 -28.79
C GLU A 146 -1.67 -6.16 -28.77
N SER A 147 -2.08 -5.02 -29.32
CA SER A 147 -3.42 -4.81 -29.85
C SER A 147 -3.36 -4.77 -31.38
N GLY A 148 -2.80 -5.84 -31.95
CA GLY A 148 -2.83 -6.13 -33.37
C GLY A 148 -3.82 -7.27 -33.62
N ASN A 149 -5.01 -6.91 -34.10
CA ASN A 149 -5.91 -7.78 -34.85
C ASN A 149 -6.61 -8.92 -34.08
N ARG A 150 -7.75 -8.63 -33.46
CA ARG A 150 -8.87 -9.57 -33.47
C ARG A 150 -10.10 -8.86 -33.99
N SER A 151 -10.29 -9.07 -35.29
CA SER A 151 -11.43 -8.75 -36.10
C SER A 151 -12.75 -8.90 -35.34
N THR A 152 -13.56 -7.87 -35.45
CA THR A 152 -15.00 -7.97 -35.52
C THR A 152 -15.41 -9.17 -36.37
N GLU A 153 -16.11 -10.15 -35.80
CA GLU A 153 -17.27 -10.82 -36.40
C GLU A 153 -17.79 -12.01 -35.57
N LYS A 154 -19.11 -11.97 -35.33
CA LYS A 154 -20.10 -13.07 -35.36
C LYS A 154 -20.23 -14.06 -34.18
N ARG A 155 -21.49 -14.06 -33.69
CA ARG A 155 -22.35 -15.19 -33.24
C ARG A 155 -21.87 -15.96 -32.00
N CYS A 156 -22.70 -16.23 -30.99
CA CYS A 156 -24.14 -16.48 -30.97
C CYS A 156 -24.76 -15.94 -29.67
#